data_AF-A0A2S9QIH6-F1
#
_entry.id   AF-A0A2S9QIH6-F1
#
_cell.length_a   1.000
_cell.length_b   1.000
_cell.length_c   1.000
_cell.angle_alpha   90.00
_cell.angle_beta   90.00
_cell.angle_gamma   90.00
#
_symmetry.space_group_name_H-M   'P 1'
#
loop_
_entity.id
_entity.type
_entity.pdbx_description
1 polymer ?
#
loop_
_entity_poly.entity_id
_entity_poly.type
_entity_poly.pdbx_seq_one_letter_code
_entity_poly.pdbx_strand_id
1 'polypeptide(L)' 'MTPAFCRFERGRDFHPVDVNINRIRYLEGKGHTTSIHFDDGEYIVVYGNALSVCMRIQDASQRKPPRPRSRPGLVLHQSC' A
#
# COMPACT_ATOMS: atom_id res chain seq x y z
N MET A 1 -1.14 6.63 -13.30
CA MET A 1 -1.96 6.45 -12.08
C MET A 1 -1.06 6.68 -10.88
N THR A 2 -1.46 7.46 -9.87
CA THR A 2 -0.65 7.64 -8.65
C THR A 2 -0.57 6.32 -7.89
N PRO A 3 0.63 5.84 -7.52
CA PRO A 3 0.76 4.60 -6.78
C PRO A 3 0.08 4.73 -5.41
N ALA A 4 -0.84 3.82 -5.12
CA ALA A 4 -1.49 3.70 -3.82
C ALA A 4 -0.83 2.56 -3.04
N PHE A 5 -0.48 2.82 -1.80
CA PHE A 5 0.18 1.85 -0.94
C PHE A 5 -0.68 1.50 0.26
N CYS A 6 -0.72 0.22 0.61
CA CYS A 6 -1.34 -0.26 1.84
C CYS A 6 -0.31 -1.08 2.62
N ARG A 7 -0.15 -0.76 3.89
CA ARG A 7 0.80 -1.44 4.78
C ARG A 7 0.14 -2.69 5.34
N PHE A 8 0.84 -3.82 5.29
CA PHE A 8 0.45 -5.10 5.88
C PHE A 8 1.57 -5.64 6.78
N GLU A 9 1.27 -6.70 7.52
CA GLU A 9 2.26 -7.50 8.23
C GLU A 9 2.44 -8.83 7.49
N ARG A 10 3.68 -9.27 7.29
CA ARG A 10 3.95 -10.56 6.64
C ARG A 10 3.45 -11.71 7.53
N GLY A 11 2.84 -12.73 6.91
CA GLY A 11 2.27 -13.86 7.64
C GLY A 11 3.29 -14.72 8.39
N ARG A 12 4.58 -14.66 8.05
CA ARG A 12 5.64 -15.48 8.66
C ARG A 12 6.25 -14.87 9.93
N ASP A 13 6.47 -13.56 9.93
CA ASP A 13 7.28 -12.87 10.94
C ASP A 13 6.71 -11.52 11.39
N PHE A 14 5.47 -11.21 10.97
CA PHE A 14 4.77 -9.96 11.28
C PHE A 14 5.52 -8.70 10.86
N HIS A 15 6.53 -8.83 9.99
CA HIS A 15 7.29 -7.68 9.55
C HIS A 15 6.41 -6.78 8.69
N PRO A 16 6.39 -5.46 8.93
CA PRO A 16 5.59 -4.55 8.15
C PRO A 16 6.11 -4.46 6.71
N VAL A 17 5.19 -4.46 5.74
CA VAL A 17 5.48 -4.34 4.31
C VAL A 17 4.48 -3.40 3.65
N ASP A 18 4.97 -2.47 2.85
CA ASP A 18 4.12 -1.58 2.05
C ASP A 18 3.87 -2.21 0.69
N VAL A 19 2.60 -2.49 0.38
CA VAL A 19 2.18 -3.14 -0.86
C VAL A 19 1.56 -2.10 -1.79
N ASN A 20 2.06 -2.03 -3.02
CA ASN A 20 1.44 -1.22 -4.07
C ASN A 20 0.14 -1.89 -4.54
N ILE A 21 -1.00 -1.36 -4.12
CA ILE A 21 -2.30 -1.98 -4.38
C ILE A 21 -2.72 -1.93 -5.86
N ASN A 22 -2.12 -1.02 -6.64
CA ASN A 22 -2.42 -0.90 -8.07
C ASN A 22 -1.84 -2.07 -8.89
N ARG A 23 -0.95 -2.88 -8.31
CA ARG A 23 -0.33 -4.04 -8.96
C ARG A 23 -0.96 -5.37 -8.54
N ILE A 24 -1.95 -5.33 -7.64
CA ILE A 24 -2.60 -6.53 -7.12
C ILE A 24 -3.53 -7.07 -8.21
N ARG A 25 -3.34 -8.34 -8.55
CA ARG A 25 -4.17 -9.05 -9.51
C ARG A 25 -5.34 -9.77 -8.85
N TYR A 26 -5.07 -10.53 -7.78
CA TYR A 26 -6.09 -11.21 -7.00
C TYR A 26 -5.57 -11.56 -5.59
N LEU A 27 -6.50 -11.95 -4.71
CA LEU A 27 -6.23 -12.39 -3.34
C LEU A 27 -6.63 -13.86 -3.18
N GLU A 28 -5.82 -14.64 -2.48
CA GLU A 28 -6.14 -16.02 -2.09
C GLU A 28 -6.12 -16.15 -0.57
N GLY A 29 -7.26 -16.47 0.04
CA GLY A 29 -7.38 -16.60 1.49
C GLY A 29 -7.04 -18.00 1.98
N LYS A 30 -6.23 -18.10 3.04
CA LYS A 30 -5.91 -19.35 3.74
C LYS A 30 -5.96 -19.16 5.26
N GLY A 31 -7.14 -19.41 5.84
CA GLY A 31 -7.39 -19.28 7.28
C GLY A 31 -7.13 -17.85 7.77
N HIS A 32 -6.10 -17.69 8.58
CA HIS A 32 -5.70 -16.39 9.17
C HIS A 32 -4.66 -15.62 8.34
N THR A 33 -4.35 -16.10 7.14
CA THR A 33 -3.40 -15.47 6.20
C THR A 33 -4.03 -15.29 4.83
N THR A 34 -3.50 -14.36 4.05
CA THR A 34 -3.92 -14.10 2.67
C THR A 34 -2.70 -13.94 1.78
N SER A 35 -2.67 -14.65 0.66
CA SER A 35 -1.69 -14.43 -0.41
C SER A 35 -2.18 -13.30 -1.30
N ILE A 36 -1.35 -12.29 -1.49
CA ILE A 36 -1.59 -11.19 -2.44
C ILE A 36 -0.75 -11.49 -3.67
N HIS A 37 -1.40 -11.72 -4.82
CA HIS A 37 -0.75 -12.03 -6.09
C HIS A 37 -0.65 -10.79 -6.96
N PHE A 38 0.49 -10.60 -7.61
CA PHE A 38 0.79 -9.47 -8.49
C PHE A 38 0.79 -9.87 -9.97
N ASP A 39 0.75 -8.88 -10.86
CA ASP A 39 0.69 -9.09 -12.31
C ASP A 39 1.92 -9.81 -12.91
N ASP A 40 3.08 -9.69 -12.26
CA ASP A 40 4.35 -10.33 -12.66
C ASP A 40 4.49 -11.78 -12.16
N GLY A 41 3.46 -12.31 -11.49
CA GLY A 41 3.46 -13.67 -10.95
C GLY A 41 4.11 -13.79 -9.57
N GLU A 42 4.65 -12.70 -9.02
CA GLU A 42 5.11 -12.67 -7.64
C GLU A 42 3.91 -12.67 -6.68
N TYR A 43 4.15 -13.10 -5.44
CA TYR A 43 3.15 -13.02 -4.38
C TYR A 43 3.79 -12.76 -3.02
N ILE A 44 2.99 -12.21 -2.11
CA ILE A 44 3.36 -12.05 -0.71
C ILE A 44 2.25 -12.60 0.18
N VAL A 45 2.63 -13.29 1.24
CA VAL A 45 1.68 -13.79 2.25
C VAL A 45 1.62 -12.78 3.40
N VAL A 46 0.43 -12.26 3.66
CA VAL A 46 0.18 -11.31 4.74
C VAL A 46 -0.71 -11.92 5.83
N TYR A 47 -0.57 -11.40 7.04
CA TYR A 47 -1.45 -11.72 8.16
C TYR A 47 -2.82 -11.05 7.96
N GLY A 48 -3.88 -11.79 8.29
CA GLY A 48 -5.27 -11.38 8.08
C GLY A 48 -5.99 -12.28 7.09
N ASN A 49 -7.29 -12.51 7.35
CA ASN A 49 -8.16 -13.23 6.42
C ASN A 49 -8.49 -12.38 5.18
N ALA A 50 -8.95 -13.02 4.11
CA ALA A 50 -9.18 -12.36 2.82
C ALA A 50 -10.13 -11.16 2.90
N LEU A 51 -11.18 -11.25 3.74
CA LEU A 51 -12.15 -10.15 3.91
C LEU A 51 -11.49 -8.92 4.55
N SER A 52 -10.75 -9.12 5.64
CA SER A 52 -10.03 -8.03 6.33
C SER A 52 -8.98 -7.36 5.45
N VAL A 53 -8.26 -8.15 4.64
CA VAL A 53 -7.26 -7.64 3.69
C VAL A 53 -7.95 -6.86 2.57
N CYS A 54 -9.04 -7.37 2.02
CA CYS A 54 -9.82 -6.71 0.97
C CYS A 54 -10.35 -5.33 1.44
N MET A 55 -10.94 -5.26 2.63
CA MET A 55 -11.43 -3.99 3.19
C MET A 55 -10.29 -2.97 3.35
N ARG A 56 -9.11 -3.39 3.84
CA ARG A 56 -7.94 -2.50 3.97
C ARG A 56 -7.43 -1.99 2.64
N ILE A 57 -7.46 -2.82 1.59
CA ILE A 57 -7.10 -2.41 0.22
C ILE A 57 -8.12 -1.38 -0.29
N GLN A 58 -9.40 -1.65 -0.12
CA GLN A 58 -10.48 -0.75 -0.53
C GLN A 58 -10.36 0.61 0.17
N ASP A 59 -10.17 0.63 1.48
CA ASP A 59 -9.95 1.86 2.25
C ASP A 59 -8.71 2.62 1.76
N ALA A 60 -7.60 1.92 1.51
CA ALA A 60 -6.38 2.53 1.01
C ALA A 60 -6.55 3.12 -0.41
N SER A 61 -7.36 2.49 -1.27
CA SER A 61 -7.65 2.97 -2.62
C SER A 61 -8.46 4.28 -2.63
N GLN A 62 -9.25 4.51 -1.58
CA GLN A 62 -10.07 5.72 -1.43
C GLN A 62 -9.30 6.88 -0.79
N ARG A 63 -8.17 6.60 -0.11
CA ARG A 63 -7.34 7.65 0.49
C ARG A 63 -6.68 8.46 -0.64
N LYS A 64 -7.13 9.70 -0.80
CA LYS A 64 -6.45 10.67 -1.67
C LYS A 64 -5.00 10.79 -1.22
N PRO A 65 -4.03 10.85 -2.17
CA PRO A 65 -2.64 11.10 -1.81
C PRO A 65 -2.58 12.38 -0.98
N PRO A 66 -1.76 12.42 0.09
CA PRO A 66 -1.57 13.67 0.83
C PRO A 66 -1.16 14.74 -0.17
N ARG A 67 -1.90 15.86 -0.21
CA ARG A 67 -1.51 16.99 -1.05
C ARG A 67 -0.05 17.32 -0.71
N PRO A 68 0.82 17.54 -1.70
CA PRO A 68 2.14 18.06 -1.40
C PRO A 68 1.94 19.32 -0.55
N ARG A 69 2.49 19.32 0.67
CA ARG A 69 2.55 20.54 1.47
C ARG A 69 3.30 21.54 0.62
N SER A 70 2.60 22.51 0.02
CA SER A 70 3.22 23.73 -0.46
C SER A 70 3.95 24.31 0.73
N ARG A 71 5.27 24.12 0.82
CA ARG A 71 6.09 24.84 1.79
C ARG A 71 5.91 26.34 1.45
N PRO A 72 5.32 27.16 2.32
CA PRO A 72 5.42 28.60 2.14
C PRO A 72 6.85 29.00 2.49
N GLY A 73 7.55 29.62 1.55
CA GLY A 73 8.81 30.33 1.82
C GLY A 73 10.05 29.65 1.25
N LEU A 74 10.37 30.01 0.02
CA LEU A 74 11.75 30.22 -0.39
C LEU A 74 11.79 31.58 -1.08
N VAL A 75 11.98 32.62 -0.27
CA VAL A 75 12.35 33.95 -0.77
C VAL A 75 13.79 33.82 -1.23
N LEU A 76 14.00 33.71 -2.54
CA LEU A 76 15.31 33.92 -3.16
C LEU A 76 15.59 35.42 -3.14
N HIS A 77 16.26 35.88 -2.08
CA HIS A 77 16.92 37.19 -2.10
C HIS A 77 18.13 37.06 -3.02
N GLN A 78 17.97 37.43 -4.29
CA GLN A 78 19.12 37.61 -5.18
C GLN A 78 19.76 38.95 -4.82
N SER A 79 20.90 38.86 -4.12
CA SER A 79 21.87 39.95 -4.03
C SER A 79 23.07 39.52 -4.85
N CYS A 80 23.22 40.12 -6.03
CA CYS A 80 24.47 40.46 -6.73
C CYS A 80 24.10 41.32 -7.94
#